data_AF-A0A521HW29-F1
#
_entry.id   AF-A0A521HW29-F1
#
_cell.length_a   1.000
_cell.length_b   1.000
_cell.length_c   1.000
_cell.angle_alpha   90.00
_cell.angle_beta   90.00
_cell.angle_gamma   90.00
#
_symmetry.space_group_name_H-M   'P 1'
#
loop_
_entity.id
_entity.type
_entity.pdbx_description
1 polymer ?
#
loop_
_entity_poly.entity_id
_entity_poly.type
_entity_poly.pdbx_seq_one_letter_code
_entity_poly.pdbx_strand_id
1 'polypeptide(L)'
;MNIVLFDGETYFSRGDARYQHIKKILHKRKSDSFQAGVINGSEGEASITSMDDQGLSFVFTPTRPMRPLHPLIAVIGFPRPIQLKRILRDLASLGVSAVWLTGTELGEKSYRESTLVDRGAAREGLLEGCMQAG
;
A
#
# COMPACT_ATOMS: atom_id res chain seq x y z
N MET A 1 -10.56 0.71 -1.85
CA MET A 1 -9.39 1.04 -1.01
C MET A 1 -9.89 1.94 0.10
N ASN A 2 -9.52 1.66 1.34
CA ASN A 2 -10.07 2.36 2.51
C ASN A 2 -9.27 3.64 2.82
N ILE A 3 -7.96 3.62 2.56
CA ILE A 3 -7.04 4.73 2.77
C ILE A 3 -6.13 4.92 1.54
N VAL A 4 -5.83 6.17 1.17
CA VAL A 4 -4.87 6.49 0.10
C VAL A 4 -3.48 6.69 0.68
N LEU A 5 -2.51 5.86 0.28
CA LEU A 5 -1.13 5.99 0.73
C LEU A 5 -0.29 6.92 -0.17
N PHE A 6 0.59 7.70 0.44
CA PHE A 6 1.55 8.57 -0.25
C PHE A 6 2.88 8.68 0.50
N ASP A 7 3.93 9.06 -0.22
CA ASP A 7 5.32 9.12 0.22
C ASP A 7 5.79 10.56 0.52
N GLY A 8 4.84 11.46 0.82
CA GLY A 8 5.10 12.87 1.11
C GLY A 8 4.76 13.81 -0.05
N GLU A 9 4.64 13.30 -1.28
CA GLU A 9 4.12 14.09 -2.40
C GLU A 9 2.61 14.33 -2.23
N THR A 10 2.21 15.60 -2.14
CA THR A 10 0.81 16.01 -1.97
C THR A 10 0.13 16.37 -3.29
N TYR A 11 0.68 15.89 -4.40
CA TYR A 11 0.14 16.05 -5.75
C TYR A 11 0.09 14.70 -6.45
N PHE A 12 -1.07 14.37 -7.02
CA PHE A 12 -1.25 13.21 -7.87
C PHE A 12 -1.58 13.65 -9.30
N SER A 13 -0.71 13.32 -10.25
CA SER A 13 -0.96 13.59 -11.66
C SER A 13 -2.15 12.77 -12.18
N ARG A 14 -2.74 13.17 -13.31
CA ARG A 14 -3.84 12.41 -13.93
C ARG A 14 -3.48 10.96 -14.25
N GLY A 15 -2.21 10.66 -14.54
CA GLY A 15 -1.74 9.29 -14.81
C GLY A 15 -1.66 8.42 -13.55
N ASP A 16 -1.68 9.02 -12.36
CA ASP A 16 -1.57 8.31 -11.09
C ASP A 16 -2.84 7.50 -10.79
N ALA A 17 -2.66 6.25 -10.37
CA ALA A 17 -3.75 5.37 -9.99
C ALA A 17 -4.58 5.95 -8.81
N ARG A 18 -3.94 6.71 -7.91
CA ARG A 18 -4.59 7.37 -6.77
C ARG A 18 -5.51 8.48 -7.24
N TYR A 19 -5.07 9.33 -8.18
CA TYR A 19 -5.92 10.35 -8.80
C TYR A 19 -7.16 9.71 -9.45
N GLN A 20 -6.94 8.65 -10.26
CA GLN A 20 -8.04 7.96 -10.94
C GLN A 20 -9.02 7.34 -9.95
N HIS A 21 -8.52 6.76 -8.86
CA HIS A 21 -9.35 6.22 -7.79
C HIS A 21 -10.20 7.29 -7.11
N ILE A 22 -9.59 8.40 -6.71
CA ILE A 22 -10.28 9.51 -6.04
C ILE A 22 -11.37 10.12 -6.93
N LYS A 23 -11.08 10.34 -8.22
CA LYS A 23 -12.02 10.95 -9.17
C LYS A 23 -13.12 9.99 -9.64
N LYS A 24 -12.76 8.75 -10.04
CA LYS A 24 -13.68 7.82 -10.70
C LYS A 24 -14.39 6.86 -9.76
N ILE A 25 -13.79 6.53 -8.62
CA ILE A 25 -14.33 5.54 -7.67
C ILE A 25 -14.89 6.22 -6.43
N LEU A 26 -14.14 7.16 -5.83
CA LEU A 26 -14.60 7.90 -4.65
C LEU A 26 -15.49 9.10 -5.03
N HIS A 27 -15.52 9.49 -6.30
CA HIS A 27 -16.29 10.62 -6.85
C HIS A 27 -16.07 11.96 -6.13
N LYS A 28 -14.87 12.15 -5.58
CA LYS A 28 -14.48 13.34 -4.81
C LYS A 28 -14.14 14.50 -5.73
N ARG A 29 -14.28 15.72 -5.21
CA ARG A 29 -14.06 16.99 -5.91
C ARG A 29 -13.23 17.95 -5.05
N LYS A 30 -12.89 19.12 -5.61
CA LYS A 30 -12.28 20.21 -4.85
C LYS A 30 -13.11 20.50 -3.59
N SER A 31 -12.43 20.73 -2.47
CA SER A 31 -12.99 20.94 -1.13
C SER A 31 -13.54 19.69 -0.43
N ASP A 32 -13.58 18.52 -1.09
CA ASP A 32 -13.86 17.27 -0.39
C ASP A 32 -12.59 16.76 0.34
N SER A 33 -12.80 15.81 1.25
CA SER A 33 -11.73 15.09 1.93
C SER A 33 -11.78 13.58 1.67
N PHE A 34 -10.63 12.94 1.87
CA PHE A 34 -10.45 11.48 1.83
C PHE A 34 -9.46 11.02 2.91
N GLN A 35 -9.59 9.76 3.34
CA GLN A 35 -8.65 9.15 4.28
C GLN A 35 -7.31 8.91 3.57
N ALA A 36 -6.22 9.35 4.19
CA ALA A 36 -4.88 9.23 3.65
C ALA A 36 -3.85 8.83 4.72
N GLY A 37 -2.76 8.21 4.29
CA GLY A 37 -1.68 7.81 5.18
C GLY A 37 -0.32 8.03 4.55
N VAL A 38 0.62 8.52 5.34
CA VAL A 38 2.03 8.59 4.94
C VAL A 38 2.62 7.18 5.03
N ILE A 39 3.29 6.71 3.99
CA ILE A 39 3.96 5.40 4.01
C ILE A 39 4.95 5.38 5.19
N ASN A 40 4.84 4.36 6.05
CA ASN A 40 5.60 4.23 7.30
C ASN A 40 5.43 5.41 8.27
N GLY A 41 4.29 6.10 8.22
CA GLY A 41 4.00 7.25 9.05
C GLY A 41 2.59 7.26 9.61
N SER A 42 2.10 8.46 9.91
CA SER A 42 0.76 8.70 10.44
C SER A 42 -0.34 8.50 9.39
N GLU A 43 -1.52 8.12 9.87
CA GLU A 43 -2.78 8.18 9.12
C GLU A 43 -3.55 9.45 9.48
N GLY A 44 -4.43 9.88 8.57
CA GLY A 44 -5.16 11.13 8.73
C GLY A 44 -6.11 11.43 7.59
N GLU A 45 -6.46 12.69 7.49
CA GLU A 45 -7.40 13.18 6.48
C GLU A 45 -6.69 14.11 5.50
N ALA A 46 -6.94 13.90 4.21
CA ALA A 46 -6.44 14.74 3.13
C ALA A 46 -7.59 15.58 2.56
N SER A 47 -7.45 16.90 2.62
CA SER A 47 -8.41 17.86 2.04
C SER A 47 -7.95 18.32 0.66
N ILE A 48 -8.81 18.14 -0.35
CA ILE A 48 -8.49 18.44 -1.76
C ILE A 48 -8.49 19.97 -1.97
N THR A 49 -7.32 20.54 -2.26
CA THR A 49 -7.16 21.98 -2.50
C THR A 49 -7.39 22.36 -3.96
N SER A 50 -7.03 21.46 -4.88
CA SER A 50 -7.32 21.60 -6.31
C SER A 50 -7.52 20.23 -6.96
N MET A 51 -8.39 20.18 -7.96
CA MET A 51 -8.57 18.99 -8.79
C MET A 51 -9.07 19.41 -10.17
N ASP A 52 -8.31 19.06 -11.20
CA ASP A 52 -8.62 19.33 -12.59
C ASP A 52 -8.23 18.14 -13.48
N ASP A 53 -8.15 18.32 -14.80
CA ASP A 53 -7.76 17.28 -15.74
C ASP A 53 -6.23 17.07 -15.87
N GLN A 54 -5.43 17.82 -15.12
CA GLN A 54 -3.98 17.63 -15.00
C GLN A 54 -3.63 16.81 -13.76
N GLY A 55 -4.33 17.05 -12.65
CA GLY A 55 -4.10 16.30 -11.42
C GLY A 55 -4.93 16.77 -10.23
N LEU A 56 -4.48 16.39 -9.05
CA LEU A 56 -5.11 16.66 -7.77
C LEU A 56 -4.03 17.07 -6.75
N SER A 57 -4.23 18.21 -6.10
CA SER A 57 -3.45 18.64 -4.94
C SER A 57 -4.28 18.56 -3.67
N PHE A 58 -3.65 18.25 -2.56
CA PHE A 58 -4.30 18.18 -1.26
C PHE A 58 -3.41 18.67 -0.13
N VAL A 59 -4.01 18.93 1.03
CA VAL A 59 -3.32 19.18 2.29
C VAL A 59 -3.63 18.01 3.22
N PHE A 60 -2.60 17.40 3.80
CA PHE A 60 -2.73 16.29 4.73
C PHE A 60 -2.69 16.77 6.17
N THR A 61 -3.68 16.35 6.96
CA THR A 61 -3.72 16.57 8.41
C THR A 61 -3.62 15.23 9.12
N PRO A 62 -2.49 14.93 9.80
CA PRO A 62 -2.35 13.70 10.57
C PRO A 62 -3.32 13.70 11.75
N THR A 63 -4.07 12.63 11.93
CA THR A 63 -5.04 12.50 13.04
C THR A 63 -4.63 11.41 14.01
N ARG A 64 -3.88 10.39 13.57
CA ARG A 64 -3.43 9.27 14.40
C ARG A 64 -2.00 8.86 14.04
N PRO A 65 -1.17 8.49 15.03
CA PRO A 65 0.14 7.92 14.77
C PRO A 65 -0.01 6.51 14.15
N MET A 66 1.10 5.99 13.61
CA MET A 66 1.15 4.61 13.14
C MET A 66 0.71 3.65 14.25
N ARG A 67 -0.24 2.76 13.94
CA ARG A 67 -0.68 1.74 14.88
C ARG A 67 0.40 0.67 15.01
N PRO A 68 0.62 0.12 16.22
CA PRO A 68 1.54 -0.99 16.39
C PRO A 68 1.06 -2.18 15.54
N LEU A 69 2.01 -2.85 14.90
CA LEU A 69 1.72 -4.07 14.14
C LEU A 69 1.32 -5.20 15.10
N HIS A 70 0.47 -6.11 14.61
CA HIS A 70 0.18 -7.34 15.32
C HIS A 70 1.48 -8.15 15.48
N PRO A 71 1.84 -8.58 16.71
CA PRO A 71 3.14 -9.20 17.02
C PRO A 71 3.22 -10.66 16.53
N LEU A 72 2.87 -10.86 15.28
CA LEU A 72 2.97 -12.12 14.55
C LEU A 72 4.13 -12.02 13.57
N ILE A 73 4.97 -13.05 13.54
CA ILE A 73 6.03 -13.24 12.54
C ILE A 73 5.63 -14.42 11.68
N ALA A 74 5.43 -14.19 10.38
CA ALA A 74 5.07 -15.24 9.43
C ALA A 74 6.35 -15.79 8.77
N VAL A 75 6.65 -17.07 8.97
CA VAL A 75 7.75 -17.76 8.29
C VAL A 75 7.18 -18.58 7.14
N ILE A 76 7.62 -18.30 5.91
CA ILE A 76 7.02 -18.83 4.69
C ILE A 76 8.11 -19.43 3.80
N GLY A 77 7.95 -20.70 3.44
CA GLY A 77 8.76 -21.31 2.39
C GLY A 77 8.49 -20.64 1.05
N PHE A 78 9.52 -20.26 0.28
CA PHE A 78 9.36 -19.50 -0.98
C PHE A 78 8.22 -20.04 -1.87
N PRO A 79 7.05 -19.36 -1.92
CA PRO A 79 5.96 -19.78 -2.77
C PRO A 79 6.20 -19.29 -4.20
N ARG A 80 5.36 -19.69 -5.17
CA ARG A 80 5.49 -19.13 -6.53
C ARG A 80 5.25 -17.62 -6.46
N PRO A 81 5.90 -16.82 -7.32
CA PRO A 81 5.87 -15.38 -7.16
C PRO A 81 4.48 -14.72 -7.20
N ILE A 82 3.56 -15.24 -8.04
CA ILE A 82 2.17 -14.77 -8.09
C ILE A 82 1.41 -15.03 -6.78
N GLN A 83 1.74 -16.11 -6.07
CA GLN A 83 1.17 -16.44 -4.77
C GLN A 83 1.82 -15.59 -3.67
N LEU A 84 3.13 -15.34 -3.76
CA LEU A 84 3.83 -14.46 -2.83
C LEU A 84 3.18 -13.07 -2.79
N LYS A 85 2.92 -12.44 -3.94
CA LYS A 85 2.26 -11.12 -3.99
C LYS A 85 0.90 -11.14 -3.27
N ARG A 86 0.09 -12.20 -3.46
CA ARG A 86 -1.21 -12.36 -2.79
C ARG A 86 -1.07 -12.53 -1.28
N ILE A 87 -0.15 -13.40 -0.85
CA ILE A 87 0.13 -13.66 0.56
C ILE A 87 0.58 -12.37 1.26
N LEU A 88 1.50 -11.60 0.65
CA LEU A 88 1.98 -10.35 1.23
C LEU A 88 0.86 -9.31 1.39
N ARG A 89 -0.04 -9.22 0.42
CA ARG A 89 -1.21 -8.34 0.52
C ARG A 89 -2.12 -8.73 1.68
N ASP A 90 -2.41 -10.03 1.82
CA ASP A 90 -3.30 -10.52 2.87
C ASP A 90 -2.64 -10.41 4.27
N LEU A 91 -1.32 -10.60 4.39
CA LEU A 91 -0.59 -10.41 5.65
C LEU A 91 -0.45 -8.93 6.03
N ALA A 92 -0.24 -8.05 5.05
CA ALA A 92 -0.20 -6.60 5.28
C ALA A 92 -1.56 -6.08 5.75
N SER A 93 -2.67 -6.58 5.21
CA SER A 93 -4.01 -6.17 5.65
C SER A 93 -4.33 -6.59 7.09
N LEU A 94 -3.70 -7.67 7.58
CA LEU A 94 -3.77 -8.14 8.97
C LEU A 94 -2.79 -7.42 9.91
N GLY A 95 -1.90 -6.58 9.37
CA GLY A 95 -0.91 -5.84 10.17
C GLY A 95 0.18 -6.73 10.79
N VAL A 96 0.59 -7.80 10.11
CA VAL A 96 1.66 -8.69 10.60
C VAL A 96 2.98 -7.95 10.76
N SER A 97 3.69 -8.18 11.88
CA SER A 97 4.93 -7.45 12.21
C SER A 97 6.12 -7.77 11.32
N ALA A 98 6.24 -9.02 10.83
CA ALA A 98 7.31 -9.42 9.94
C ALA A 98 6.93 -10.65 9.09
N VAL A 99 7.50 -10.72 7.88
CA VAL A 99 7.41 -11.89 7.00
C VAL A 99 8.83 -12.34 6.65
N TRP A 100 9.16 -13.59 6.98
CA TRP A 100 10.46 -14.18 6.71
C TRP A 100 10.30 -15.25 5.63
N LEU A 101 10.98 -15.05 4.50
CA LEU A 101 11.01 -16.04 3.43
C LEU A 101 12.20 -16.97 3.61
N THR A 102 11.94 -18.28 3.62
CA THR A 102 12.98 -19.29 3.83
C THR A 102 13.00 -20.35 2.73
N GLY A 103 14.18 -20.88 2.44
CA GLY A 103 14.31 -22.06 1.61
C GLY A 103 13.72 -23.30 2.30
N THR A 104 13.13 -24.19 1.51
CA THR A 104 12.62 -25.49 1.96
C THR A 104 13.13 -26.58 1.02
N GLU A 105 13.17 -27.82 1.49
CA GLU A 105 13.67 -28.98 0.71
C GLU A 105 12.90 -29.19 -0.60
N LEU A 106 11.58 -29.00 -0.56
CA LEU A 106 10.68 -29.13 -1.71
C LEU A 106 10.53 -27.83 -2.52
N GLY A 107 11.21 -26.75 -2.12
CA GLY A 107 11.09 -25.44 -2.75
C GLY A 107 11.95 -25.32 -4.01
N GLU A 108 11.41 -24.71 -5.08
CA GLU A 108 12.19 -24.47 -6.29
C GLU A 108 13.23 -23.35 -6.07
N LYS A 109 14.50 -23.65 -6.33
CA LYS A 109 15.62 -22.70 -6.16
C LYS A 109 15.44 -21.43 -7.01
N SER A 110 14.85 -21.57 -8.20
CA SER A 110 14.54 -20.47 -9.10
C SER A 110 13.57 -19.44 -8.51
N TYR A 111 12.74 -19.81 -7.52
CA TYR A 111 11.85 -18.84 -6.85
C TYR A 111 12.62 -17.89 -5.93
N ARG A 112 13.69 -18.39 -5.30
CA ARG A 112 14.61 -17.56 -4.50
C ARG A 112 15.37 -16.55 -5.35
N GLU A 113 15.71 -16.97 -6.56
CA GLU A 113 16.42 -16.17 -7.57
C GLU A 113 15.47 -15.30 -8.40
N SER A 114 14.16 -15.52 -8.29
CA SER A 114 13.18 -14.75 -9.02
C SER A 114 13.22 -13.29 -8.55
N THR A 115 13.35 -12.39 -9.51
CA THR A 115 13.39 -10.94 -9.31
C THR A 115 12.09 -10.36 -8.72
N LEU A 116 11.13 -11.19 -8.28
CA LEU A 116 9.88 -10.72 -7.68
C LEU A 116 10.03 -10.25 -6.24
N VAL A 117 11.01 -10.78 -5.50
CA VAL A 117 11.44 -10.17 -4.23
C VAL A 117 12.19 -8.85 -4.50
N ASP A 118 12.82 -8.73 -5.67
CA ASP A 118 13.80 -7.69 -5.99
C ASP A 118 13.25 -6.52 -6.82
N ARG A 119 12.06 -6.62 -7.43
CA ARG A 119 11.55 -5.64 -8.41
C ARG A 119 10.09 -5.20 -8.18
N GLY A 120 9.79 -4.74 -6.97
CA GLY A 120 8.60 -3.91 -6.70
C GLY A 120 7.28 -4.65 -6.53
N ALA A 121 7.07 -5.81 -7.16
CA ALA A 121 5.80 -6.56 -7.04
C ALA A 121 5.44 -6.97 -5.61
N ALA A 122 6.45 -7.33 -4.79
CA ALA A 122 6.26 -7.58 -3.36
C ALA A 122 5.83 -6.32 -2.61
N ARG A 123 6.50 -5.18 -2.88
CA ARG A 123 6.17 -3.88 -2.30
C ARG A 123 4.76 -3.42 -2.69
N GLU A 124 4.36 -3.61 -3.95
CA GLU A 124 3.00 -3.33 -4.42
C GLU A 124 1.97 -4.15 -3.63
N GLY A 125 2.19 -5.46 -3.46
CA GLY A 125 1.30 -6.31 -2.68
C GLY A 125 1.15 -5.82 -1.24
N LEU A 126 2.27 -5.46 -0.58
CA LEU A 126 2.25 -4.89 0.77
C LEU A 126 1.45 -3.57 0.81
N LEU A 127 1.70 -2.65 -0.12
CA LEU A 127 0.99 -1.37 -0.18
C LEU A 127 -0.51 -1.57 -0.43
N GLU A 128 -0.90 -2.47 -1.34
CA GLU A 128 -2.30 -2.84 -1.58
C GLU A 128 -2.98 -3.36 -0.30
N GLY A 129 -2.28 -4.19 0.47
CA GLY A 129 -2.78 -4.73 1.73
C GLY A 129 -2.96 -3.65 2.79
N CYS A 130 -1.96 -2.79 2.98
CA CYS A 130 -2.04 -1.64 3.90
C CYS A 130 -3.21 -0.70 3.52
N MET A 131 -3.37 -0.42 2.23
CA MET A 131 -4.47 0.37 1.68
C MET A 131 -5.87 -0.23 1.94
N GLN A 132 -5.97 -1.55 2.15
CA GLN A 132 -7.20 -2.24 2.52
C GLN A 132 -7.43 -2.31 4.04
N ALA A 133 -6.37 -2.40 4.85
CA ALA A 133 -6.49 -2.43 6.31
C ALA A 133 -7.20 -1.19 6.87
N GLY A 134 -6.99 -0.03 6.23
CA GLY A 134 -7.47 1.28 6.70
C GLY A 134 -6.48 1.87 7.66
#